data_AF-A0A963JB47-F1
#
_entry.id   AF-A0A963JB47-F1
#
_cell.length_a   1.000
_cell.length_b   1.000
_cell.length_c   1.000
_cell.angle_alpha   90.00
_cell.angle_beta   90.00
_cell.angle_gamma   90.00
#
_symmetry.space_group_name_H-M   'P 1'
#
loop_
_entity.id
_entity.type
_entity.pdbx_description
1 polymer ?
#
loop_
_entity_poly.entity_id
_entity_poly.type
_entity_poly.pdbx_seq_one_letter_code
_entity_poly.pdbx_strand_id
1 'polypeptide(L)'
;MTEHPLDELVRRCADKGIATEYHDIWGKRHAVAPEHLAALRDAFGGSAQVDTEDGGPDASAGEPVRVVAPGATSVVLSFPLADAGTVPTWRLVLEDGASLSGLCQRTADARVVVDFGSALPQGYHQLQVGADLPATLLICAPTRCHLPAALQGDGRAWGVTLQLHSLRSARNWGIGDFTDLAQFCAQAARRGVGMVGLNPLHALFAHNPLHISPYSPSSRVFLNALYLDIEAIADFAACTATQHKVRAPIFQERLAALREAPFIDHVGVSAVKRELLHDLYAHFQTRAASDPEVAAYQQYCAQRGAALHQHALFEALQESLHRADPAVWGWPVWPAQFQDPQSPAVAAFAAEHAERVGFYQYVQWQAERQLAAASACCREAGMPVGLYLDLAVSVDRAGADAWRHQGAFALGASVGAPPDEFNLNGQDWGLPPLRPDRLRAAHYQPFVEALRGNMRSAGAIRIDHVMGLMRLFCIPTGADARGGAYVHYALDEMLAIVALESERNQCLVIGEDLGTVTDEVRVALRNADVLSYRLLYFEQDAQGRFHPPQAYPRDALVAVSTHDLATLAGWWALLDLHERMALGLFPDPQVLEQQLIDRAQQRAQLLLAVQHATDLP
;
A
#
# COMPACT_ATOMS: atom_id res chain seq x y z
N MET A 1 13.23 -19.05 41.23
CA MET A 1 13.76 -17.69 41.02
C MET A 1 12.74 -16.96 40.18
N THR A 2 12.10 -15.92 40.71
CA THR A 2 11.17 -15.08 39.95
C THR A 2 11.97 -14.22 39.00
N GLU A 3 11.66 -14.29 37.70
CA GLU A 3 12.25 -13.48 36.63
C GLU A 3 12.05 -11.98 36.95
N HIS A 4 13.02 -11.13 36.63
CA HIS A 4 12.89 -9.69 36.88
C HIS A 4 11.82 -9.11 35.94
N PRO A 5 10.92 -8.20 36.40
CA PRO A 5 9.79 -7.72 35.58
C PRO A 5 10.19 -7.12 34.22
N LEU A 6 11.39 -6.53 34.14
CA LEU A 6 11.93 -5.99 32.89
C LEU A 6 12.36 -7.11 31.91
N ASP A 7 12.93 -8.21 32.40
CA ASP A 7 13.36 -9.32 31.57
C ASP A 7 12.14 -10.03 30.95
N GLU A 8 11.07 -10.15 31.72
CA GLU A 8 9.78 -10.66 31.23
C GLU A 8 9.19 -9.75 30.14
N LEU A 9 9.21 -8.42 30.34
CA LEU A 9 8.74 -7.46 29.32
C LEU A 9 9.56 -7.57 28.02
N VAL A 10 10.88 -7.64 28.13
CA VAL A 10 11.78 -7.77 26.98
C VAL A 10 11.50 -9.07 26.22
N ARG A 11 11.31 -10.19 26.93
CA ARG A 11 10.95 -11.48 26.31
C ARG A 11 9.61 -11.40 25.58
N ARG A 12 8.57 -10.85 26.21
CA ARG A 12 7.25 -10.66 25.57
C ARG A 12 7.31 -9.73 24.35
N CYS A 13 8.17 -8.71 24.36
CA CYS A 13 8.41 -7.84 23.20
C CYS A 13 9.09 -8.61 22.06
N ALA A 14 10.11 -9.41 22.37
CA ALA A 14 10.81 -10.24 21.40
C ALA A 14 9.88 -11.26 20.72
N ASP A 15 8.96 -11.88 21.48
CA ASP A 15 7.95 -12.82 20.94
C ASP A 15 7.01 -12.15 19.91
N LYS A 16 6.85 -10.82 19.97
CA LYS A 16 6.08 -10.00 19.03
C LYS A 16 6.95 -9.32 17.96
N GLY A 17 8.26 -9.57 17.94
CA GLY A 17 9.20 -8.94 17.01
C GLY A 17 9.51 -7.47 17.31
N ILE A 18 9.16 -6.97 18.49
CA ILE A 18 9.42 -5.58 18.92
C ILE A 18 10.88 -5.48 19.39
N ALA A 19 11.64 -4.61 18.73
CA ALA A 19 13.02 -4.31 19.07
C ALA A 19 13.10 -3.51 20.38
N THR A 20 14.03 -3.88 21.25
CA THR A 20 14.28 -3.17 22.51
C THR A 20 15.27 -2.02 22.36
N GLU A 21 15.89 -1.92 21.19
CA GLU A 21 16.84 -0.88 20.82
C GLU A 21 16.91 -0.72 19.31
N TYR A 22 17.44 0.42 18.87
CA TYR A 22 17.67 0.70 17.45
C TYR A 22 18.88 1.63 17.25
N HIS A 23 19.37 1.68 16.01
CA HIS A 23 20.32 2.70 15.57
C HIS A 23 19.60 3.74 14.72
N ASP A 24 19.87 5.02 14.97
CA ASP A 24 19.40 6.12 14.12
C ASP A 24 20.25 6.25 12.83
N ILE A 25 19.92 7.24 12.00
CA ILE A 25 20.63 7.49 10.73
C ILE A 25 22.10 7.88 10.93
N TRP A 26 22.47 8.38 12.11
CA TRP A 26 23.85 8.74 12.47
C TRP A 26 24.60 7.58 13.14
N GLY A 27 23.99 6.39 13.20
CA GLY A 27 24.57 5.19 13.80
C GLY A 27 24.56 5.17 15.33
N LYS A 28 23.92 6.16 15.98
CA LYS A 28 23.81 6.19 17.43
C LYS A 28 22.75 5.19 17.89
N ARG A 29 23.12 4.39 18.89
CA ARG A 29 22.23 3.42 19.53
C ARG A 29 21.29 4.10 20.53
N HIS A 30 20.02 3.73 20.48
CA HIS A 30 18.96 4.16 21.39
C HIS A 30 18.29 2.94 22.00
N ALA A 31 18.18 2.93 23.34
CA ALA A 31 17.36 1.95 24.05
C ALA A 31 15.92 2.47 24.15
N VAL A 32 14.95 1.58 23.96
CA VAL A 32 13.53 1.93 24.07
C VAL A 32 13.14 1.92 25.55
N ALA A 33 12.45 2.97 26.00
CA ALA A 33 12.02 3.08 27.38
C ALA A 33 10.99 1.97 27.74
N PRO A 34 11.04 1.38 28.95
CA PRO A 34 10.15 0.28 29.35
C PRO A 34 8.65 0.58 29.19
N GLU A 35 8.24 1.82 29.45
CA GLU A 35 6.86 2.28 29.28
C GLU A 35 6.39 2.22 27.82
N HIS A 36 7.26 2.56 26.87
CA HIS A 36 6.95 2.49 25.44
C HIS A 36 6.95 1.04 24.94
N LEU A 37 7.86 0.21 25.44
CA LEU A 37 7.86 -1.24 25.17
C LEU A 37 6.56 -1.90 25.65
N ALA A 38 6.10 -1.56 26.86
CA ALA A 38 4.84 -2.06 27.40
C ALA A 38 3.64 -1.61 26.56
N ALA A 39 3.58 -0.33 26.18
CA ALA A 39 2.50 0.20 25.34
C ALA A 39 2.48 -0.44 23.94
N LEU A 40 3.64 -0.65 23.32
CA LEU A 40 3.75 -1.36 22.04
C LEU A 40 3.36 -2.83 22.18
N ARG A 41 3.81 -3.54 23.22
CA ARG A 41 3.37 -4.90 23.50
C ARG A 41 1.84 -4.98 23.55
N ASP A 42 1.20 -4.08 24.27
CA ASP A 42 -0.26 -4.03 24.40
C ASP A 42 -0.94 -3.76 23.05
N ALA A 43 -0.41 -2.82 22.26
CA ALA A 43 -0.91 -2.51 20.91
C ALA A 43 -0.80 -3.70 19.93
N PHE A 44 0.21 -4.55 20.08
CA PHE A 44 0.42 -5.78 19.31
C PHE A 44 -0.19 -7.03 19.99
N GLY A 45 -1.05 -6.82 21.00
CA GLY A 45 -1.87 -7.86 21.63
C GLY A 45 -1.11 -8.76 22.60
N GLY A 46 -0.29 -8.21 23.49
CA GLY A 46 0.14 -8.88 24.72
C GLY A 46 -0.44 -8.16 25.94
N SER A 47 -1.19 -8.86 26.80
CA SER A 47 -1.77 -8.25 28.00
C SER A 47 -0.72 -8.08 29.12
N ALA A 48 -0.98 -7.16 30.07
CA ALA A 48 -0.19 -7.01 31.29
C ALA A 48 -0.54 -8.04 32.37
N GLN A 49 -1.66 -8.76 32.21
CA GLN A 49 -2.00 -9.86 33.09
C GLN A 49 -1.13 -11.08 32.74
N VAL A 50 -0.80 -11.88 33.76
CA VAL A 50 -0.23 -13.22 33.54
C VAL A 50 -1.38 -14.07 33.01
N ASP A 51 -1.74 -13.87 31.74
CA ASP A 51 -2.58 -14.81 31.04
C ASP A 51 -1.74 -16.08 30.88
N THR A 52 -2.10 -17.10 31.65
CA THR A 52 -1.61 -18.46 31.46
C THR A 52 -2.07 -19.07 30.13
N GLU A 53 -2.73 -18.29 29.27
CA GLU A 53 -3.31 -18.69 27.98
C GLU A 53 -2.71 -17.98 26.75
N ASP A 54 -1.93 -16.91 26.90
CA ASP A 54 -1.17 -16.33 25.78
C ASP A 54 0.26 -16.89 25.81
N GLY A 55 0.39 -18.13 25.33
CA GLY A 55 1.66 -18.80 25.15
C GLY A 55 2.58 -18.00 24.22
N GLY A 56 3.87 -17.95 24.55
CA GLY A 56 4.92 -17.79 23.52
C GLY A 56 4.73 -18.83 22.39
N PRO A 57 5.47 -18.74 21.27
CA PRO A 57 5.23 -19.56 20.07
C PRO A 57 4.84 -20.97 20.46
N ASP A 58 3.56 -21.28 20.32
CA ASP A 58 3.00 -22.50 20.87
C ASP A 58 3.72 -23.63 20.14
N ALA A 59 4.55 -24.36 20.88
CA ALA A 59 5.24 -25.52 20.34
C ALA A 59 4.22 -26.58 19.85
N SER A 60 2.93 -26.43 20.19
CA SER A 60 1.78 -27.20 19.70
C SER A 60 1.20 -26.69 18.35
N ALA A 61 1.46 -25.45 17.96
CA ALA A 61 0.99 -24.87 16.70
C ALA A 61 1.99 -25.19 15.58
N GLY A 62 1.53 -25.91 14.55
CA GLY A 62 2.32 -26.15 13.34
C GLY A 62 2.75 -24.86 12.64
N GLU A 63 3.46 -24.98 11.52
CA GLU A 63 3.90 -23.81 10.76
C GLU A 63 2.72 -23.20 9.99
N PRO A 64 2.25 -21.97 10.33
CA PRO A 64 1.06 -21.40 9.69
C PRO A 64 1.31 -21.02 8.22
N VAL A 65 2.56 -20.72 7.88
CA VAL A 65 2.98 -20.31 6.54
C VAL A 65 4.32 -20.96 6.21
N ARG A 66 4.46 -21.41 4.97
CA ARG A 66 5.71 -21.91 4.43
C ARG A 66 5.89 -21.50 2.98
N VAL A 67 6.98 -20.80 2.68
CA VAL A 67 7.38 -20.47 1.30
C VAL A 67 8.14 -21.63 0.69
N VAL A 68 7.83 -21.95 -0.57
CA VAL A 68 8.53 -22.94 -1.38
C VAL A 68 8.86 -22.38 -2.76
N ALA A 69 9.97 -22.84 -3.34
CA ALA A 69 10.39 -22.42 -4.67
C ALA A 69 9.51 -23.07 -5.77
N PRO A 70 9.38 -22.45 -6.96
CA PRO A 70 8.63 -23.03 -8.06
C PRO A 70 9.26 -24.36 -8.49
N GLY A 71 8.43 -25.37 -8.73
CA GLY A 71 8.92 -26.70 -9.09
C GLY A 71 9.27 -27.60 -7.89
N ALA A 72 9.11 -27.12 -6.65
CA ALA A 72 9.22 -27.98 -5.48
C ALA A 72 8.24 -29.16 -5.58
N THR A 73 8.76 -30.37 -5.41
CA THR A 73 7.96 -31.61 -5.39
C THR A 73 7.64 -32.07 -3.97
N SER A 74 8.27 -31.47 -2.97
CA SER A 74 8.03 -31.78 -1.57
C SER A 74 8.32 -30.58 -0.68
N VAL A 75 7.82 -30.65 0.56
CA VAL A 75 8.11 -29.68 1.62
C VAL A 75 8.38 -30.42 2.92
N VAL A 76 9.30 -29.89 3.72
CA VAL A 76 9.60 -30.39 5.07
C VAL A 76 9.04 -29.40 6.08
N LEU A 77 8.23 -29.91 7.00
CA LEU A 77 7.50 -29.13 7.99
C LEU A 77 7.74 -29.70 9.38
N SER A 78 7.78 -28.81 10.36
CA SER A 78 7.94 -29.16 11.77
C SER A 78 6.57 -29.16 12.43
N PHE A 79 6.10 -30.34 12.84
CA PHE A 79 4.86 -30.48 13.60
C PHE A 79 5.12 -31.20 14.93
N PRO A 80 4.44 -30.78 16.01
CA PRO A 80 4.45 -31.48 17.29
C PRO A 80 3.54 -32.71 17.21
N LEU A 81 4.01 -33.78 16.58
CA LEU A 81 3.25 -35.03 16.53
C LEU A 81 3.34 -35.75 17.88
N ALA A 82 2.18 -35.95 18.52
CA ALA A 82 2.07 -36.53 19.86
C ALA A 82 2.49 -38.02 19.95
N ASP A 83 2.44 -38.77 18.84
CA ASP A 83 2.72 -40.20 18.81
C ASP A 83 3.77 -40.56 17.74
N ALA A 84 4.85 -41.22 18.17
CA ALA A 84 5.98 -41.51 17.29
C ALA A 84 5.69 -42.65 16.28
N GLY A 85 4.63 -43.43 16.48
CA GLY A 85 4.26 -44.55 15.60
C GLY A 85 3.32 -44.20 14.45
N THR A 86 2.64 -43.06 14.50
CA THR A 86 1.54 -42.74 13.56
C THR A 86 2.05 -41.88 12.42
N VAL A 87 1.84 -42.33 11.18
CA VAL A 87 2.16 -41.55 9.97
C VAL A 87 0.93 -40.72 9.58
N PRO A 88 0.95 -39.39 9.73
CA PRO A 88 -0.21 -38.57 9.40
C PRO A 88 -0.49 -38.58 7.89
N THR A 89 -1.76 -38.48 7.53
CA THR A 89 -2.16 -38.14 6.15
C THR A 89 -1.99 -36.64 5.93
N TRP A 90 -1.88 -36.25 4.67
CA TRP A 90 -1.94 -34.84 4.28
C TRP A 90 -2.96 -34.64 3.16
N ARG A 91 -3.54 -33.45 3.11
CA ARG A 91 -4.40 -32.97 2.03
C ARG A 91 -3.93 -31.58 1.63
N LEU A 92 -3.61 -31.42 0.36
CA LEU A 92 -3.29 -30.14 -0.24
C LEU A 92 -4.47 -29.69 -1.10
N VAL A 93 -4.94 -28.47 -0.90
CA VAL A 93 -5.86 -27.79 -1.80
C VAL A 93 -5.08 -26.72 -2.55
N LEU A 94 -4.96 -26.88 -3.86
CA LEU A 94 -4.30 -25.93 -4.75
C LEU A 94 -5.16 -24.67 -4.92
N GLU A 95 -4.57 -23.60 -5.45
CA GLU A 95 -5.26 -22.29 -5.57
C GLU A 95 -6.44 -22.37 -6.54
N ASP A 96 -6.36 -23.26 -7.54
CA ASP A 96 -7.43 -23.53 -8.51
C ASP A 96 -8.56 -24.43 -7.94
N GLY A 97 -8.42 -24.88 -6.69
CA GLY A 97 -9.37 -25.76 -6.01
C GLY A 97 -9.13 -27.25 -6.22
N ALA A 98 -8.17 -27.66 -7.06
CA ALA A 98 -7.78 -29.07 -7.17
C ALA A 98 -7.21 -29.58 -5.84
N SER A 99 -7.42 -30.86 -5.52
CA SER A 99 -6.95 -31.44 -4.27
C SER A 99 -6.03 -32.63 -4.50
N LEU A 100 -4.90 -32.63 -3.81
CA LEU A 100 -3.97 -33.74 -3.71
C LEU A 100 -3.99 -34.28 -2.28
N SER A 101 -3.67 -35.55 -2.10
CA SER A 101 -3.55 -36.15 -0.78
C SER A 101 -2.57 -37.31 -0.79
N GLY A 102 -2.07 -37.65 0.40
CA GLY A 102 -1.12 -38.73 0.54
C GLY A 102 -0.78 -39.04 2.00
N LEU A 103 0.19 -39.92 2.17
CA LEU A 103 0.81 -40.20 3.47
C LEU A 103 2.05 -39.33 3.62
N CYS A 104 2.27 -38.81 4.82
CA CYS A 104 3.51 -38.13 5.16
C CYS A 104 4.68 -39.12 5.22
N GLN A 105 5.90 -38.63 5.06
CA GLN A 105 7.10 -39.35 5.48
C GLN A 105 7.68 -38.66 6.72
N ARG A 106 8.43 -39.39 7.54
CA ARG A 106 9.13 -38.81 8.69
C ARG A 106 10.63 -38.80 8.46
N THR A 107 11.25 -37.70 8.83
CA THR A 107 12.71 -37.55 8.91
C THR A 107 13.25 -38.13 10.22
N ALA A 108 14.56 -38.37 10.28
CA ALA A 108 15.24 -38.88 11.47
C ALA A 108 15.13 -37.93 12.69
N ASP A 109 14.94 -36.63 12.44
CA ASP A 109 14.73 -35.59 13.45
C ASP A 109 13.24 -35.29 13.69
N ALA A 110 12.37 -36.26 13.42
CA ALA A 110 10.93 -36.22 13.70
C ALA A 110 10.10 -35.18 12.94
N ARG A 111 10.66 -34.48 11.94
CA ARG A 111 9.92 -33.60 11.02
C ARG A 111 9.12 -34.40 10.00
N VAL A 112 8.08 -33.77 9.47
CA VAL A 112 7.18 -34.31 8.46
C VAL A 112 7.64 -33.88 7.06
N VAL A 113 7.74 -34.82 6.15
CA VAL A 113 7.92 -34.56 4.71
C VAL A 113 6.61 -34.84 4.01
N VAL A 114 6.12 -33.83 3.28
CA VAL A 114 4.99 -33.96 2.37
C VAL A 114 5.54 -34.00 0.96
N ASP A 115 5.41 -35.13 0.29
CA ASP A 115 5.76 -35.32 -1.12
C ASP A 115 4.51 -35.16 -1.97
N PHE A 116 4.46 -34.12 -2.80
CA PHE A 116 3.33 -33.80 -3.66
C PHE A 116 3.25 -34.71 -4.89
N GLY A 117 4.30 -35.49 -5.18
CA GLY A 117 4.42 -36.37 -6.35
C GLY A 117 4.56 -35.65 -7.69
N SER A 118 4.47 -34.32 -7.70
CA SER A 118 4.60 -33.46 -8.87
C SER A 118 5.05 -32.05 -8.47
N ALA A 119 5.53 -31.28 -9.44
CA ALA A 119 5.93 -29.89 -9.24
C ALA A 119 4.73 -29.04 -8.81
N LEU A 120 4.86 -28.38 -7.66
CA LEU A 120 3.83 -27.46 -7.17
C LEU A 120 3.77 -26.21 -8.07
N PRO A 121 2.59 -25.84 -8.62
CA PRO A 121 2.44 -24.63 -9.41
C PRO A 121 2.66 -23.39 -8.54
N GLN A 122 2.96 -22.24 -9.15
CA GLN A 122 3.08 -20.99 -8.41
C GLN A 122 1.71 -20.55 -7.88
N GLY A 123 1.64 -20.18 -6.60
CA GLY A 123 0.42 -19.72 -5.98
C GLY A 123 0.31 -19.93 -4.48
N TYR A 124 -0.90 -19.73 -4.00
CA TYR A 124 -1.30 -19.89 -2.60
C TYR A 124 -2.08 -21.19 -2.44
N HIS A 125 -1.53 -22.12 -1.67
CA HIS A 125 -2.12 -23.44 -1.47
C HIS A 125 -2.34 -23.70 0.02
N GLN A 126 -3.35 -24.50 0.33
CA GLN A 126 -3.72 -24.84 1.71
C GLN A 126 -3.35 -26.29 1.98
N LEU A 127 -2.35 -26.49 2.83
CA LEU A 127 -1.90 -27.81 3.24
C LEU A 127 -2.43 -28.14 4.63
N GLN A 128 -3.15 -29.24 4.73
CA GLN A 128 -3.62 -29.82 5.97
C GLN A 128 -2.80 -31.09 6.25
N VAL A 129 -2.14 -31.17 7.41
CA VAL A 129 -1.41 -32.37 7.86
C VAL A 129 -2.09 -32.93 9.09
N GLY A 130 -2.61 -34.17 9.02
CA GLY A 130 -3.49 -34.70 10.07
C GLY A 130 -4.81 -33.93 10.19
N ALA A 131 -5.77 -34.47 10.93
CA ALA A 131 -7.07 -33.82 11.11
C ALA A 131 -7.07 -32.73 12.18
N ASP A 132 -6.17 -32.83 13.16
CA ASP A 132 -6.20 -32.01 14.39
C ASP A 132 -5.19 -30.85 14.37
N LEU A 133 -4.33 -30.77 13.35
CA LEU A 133 -3.35 -29.68 13.25
C LEU A 133 -3.95 -28.49 12.46
N PRO A 134 -3.47 -27.26 12.67
CA PRO A 134 -3.88 -26.13 11.85
C PRO A 134 -3.41 -26.31 10.40
N ALA A 135 -4.16 -25.74 9.46
CA ALA A 135 -3.75 -25.66 8.06
C ALA A 135 -2.53 -24.73 7.91
N THR A 136 -1.63 -25.11 7.00
CA THR A 136 -0.47 -24.32 6.58
C THR A 136 -0.75 -23.70 5.22
N LEU A 137 -0.57 -22.38 5.10
CA LEU A 137 -0.47 -21.72 3.81
C LEU A 137 0.89 -22.04 3.17
N LEU A 138 0.88 -22.77 2.05
CA LEU A 138 2.04 -22.90 1.18
C LEU A 138 2.04 -21.76 0.15
N ILE A 139 3.10 -20.97 0.14
CA ILE A 139 3.33 -19.93 -0.87
C ILE A 139 4.39 -20.43 -1.84
N CYS A 140 3.96 -20.90 -3.00
CA CYS A 140 4.87 -21.29 -4.08
C CYS A 140 5.18 -20.05 -4.93
N ALA A 141 6.34 -19.45 -4.72
CA ALA A 141 6.68 -18.14 -5.28
C ALA A 141 8.02 -18.14 -6.02
N PRO A 142 8.14 -17.40 -7.14
CA PRO A 142 9.43 -17.14 -7.76
C PRO A 142 10.34 -16.36 -6.82
N THR A 143 11.65 -16.49 -7.00
CA THR A 143 12.64 -15.77 -6.19
C THR A 143 12.87 -14.33 -6.65
N ARG A 144 12.34 -13.95 -7.82
CA ARG A 144 12.56 -12.66 -8.47
C ARG A 144 11.23 -12.08 -8.95
N CYS A 145 11.12 -10.76 -8.88
CA CYS A 145 10.03 -9.97 -9.44
C CYS A 145 10.14 -9.88 -10.96
N HIS A 146 9.07 -9.42 -11.58
CA HIS A 146 8.99 -9.19 -13.01
C HIS A 146 9.93 -8.07 -13.47
N LEU A 147 10.74 -8.36 -14.49
CA LEU A 147 11.54 -7.37 -15.19
C LEU A 147 11.11 -7.27 -16.67
N PRO A 148 10.50 -6.15 -17.10
CA PRO A 148 10.09 -5.94 -18.48
C PRO A 148 11.25 -6.16 -19.46
N ALA A 149 10.97 -6.75 -20.63
CA ALA A 149 12.00 -7.09 -21.61
C ALA A 149 12.88 -5.89 -22.03
N ALA A 150 12.29 -4.69 -22.09
CA ALA A 150 13.01 -3.45 -22.42
C ALA A 150 14.04 -3.00 -21.37
N LEU A 151 13.98 -3.56 -20.15
CA LEU A 151 14.89 -3.28 -19.04
C LEU A 151 15.87 -4.43 -18.77
N GLN A 152 15.80 -5.52 -19.53
CA GLN A 152 16.76 -6.62 -19.42
C GLN A 152 18.12 -6.22 -20.01
N GLY A 153 19.21 -6.83 -19.52
CA GLY A 153 20.57 -6.48 -19.93
C GLY A 153 20.90 -5.00 -19.68
N ASP A 154 21.40 -4.30 -20.68
CA ASP A 154 21.72 -2.86 -20.60
C ASP A 154 20.53 -1.95 -20.97
N GLY A 155 19.33 -2.52 -21.10
CA GLY A 155 18.11 -1.79 -21.43
C GLY A 155 17.77 -0.72 -20.39
N ARG A 156 17.29 0.45 -20.84
CA ARG A 156 16.88 1.57 -19.99
C ARG A 156 15.59 2.17 -20.52
N ALA A 157 14.72 2.59 -19.60
CA ALA A 157 13.55 3.40 -19.90
C ALA A 157 13.57 4.66 -19.04
N TRP A 158 12.88 5.70 -19.50
CA TRP A 158 12.65 6.91 -18.72
C TRP A 158 11.17 7.22 -18.69
N GLY A 159 10.78 8.01 -17.69
CA GLY A 159 9.39 8.33 -17.44
C GLY A 159 9.18 9.72 -16.88
N VAL A 160 7.92 10.03 -16.65
CA VAL A 160 7.50 11.25 -15.94
C VAL A 160 6.65 10.84 -14.76
N THR A 161 6.89 11.44 -13.60
CA THR A 161 5.99 11.33 -12.44
C THR A 161 5.07 12.54 -12.43
N LEU A 162 3.79 12.32 -12.16
CA LEU A 162 2.81 13.38 -11.99
C LEU A 162 1.85 13.05 -10.84
N GLN A 163 1.39 14.09 -10.16
CA GLN A 163 0.31 14.00 -9.19
C GLN A 163 -0.99 14.11 -9.97
N LEU A 164 -1.75 13.01 -10.14
CA LEU A 164 -2.90 12.97 -11.05
C LEU A 164 -3.91 14.06 -10.72
N HIS A 165 -4.16 14.29 -9.44
CA HIS A 165 -5.10 15.32 -8.99
C HIS A 165 -4.72 16.73 -9.46
N SER A 166 -3.43 17.03 -9.68
CA SER A 166 -2.97 18.35 -10.13
C SER A 166 -3.02 18.57 -11.64
N LEU A 167 -3.30 17.51 -12.43
CA LEU A 167 -3.36 17.61 -13.87
C LEU A 167 -4.57 18.47 -14.31
N ARG A 168 -4.31 19.47 -15.14
CA ARG A 168 -5.34 20.33 -15.74
C ARG A 168 -5.49 20.00 -17.22
N SER A 169 -6.73 19.96 -17.68
CA SER A 169 -7.08 19.82 -19.10
C SER A 169 -8.23 20.77 -19.44
N ALA A 170 -8.56 20.94 -20.71
CA ALA A 170 -9.73 21.73 -21.13
C ALA A 170 -11.08 21.07 -20.76
N ARG A 171 -11.07 19.80 -20.35
CA ARG A 171 -12.27 18.98 -20.14
C ARG A 171 -12.59 18.66 -18.67
N ASN A 172 -11.57 18.48 -17.82
CA ASN A 172 -11.79 17.94 -16.49
C ASN A 172 -12.54 18.89 -15.55
N TRP A 173 -13.03 18.37 -14.43
CA TRP A 173 -13.95 19.12 -13.58
C TRP A 173 -13.24 19.86 -12.44
N GLY A 174 -12.01 20.32 -12.66
CA GLY A 174 -11.17 21.00 -11.65
C GLY A 174 -10.17 20.10 -10.91
N ILE A 175 -10.15 18.81 -11.25
CA ILE A 175 -9.17 17.82 -10.79
C ILE A 175 -8.82 16.92 -11.97
N GLY A 176 -7.56 16.48 -12.08
CA GLY A 176 -7.19 15.49 -13.10
C GLY A 176 -7.91 14.15 -12.90
N ASP A 177 -8.36 13.53 -13.99
CA ASP A 177 -9.11 12.28 -13.98
C ASP A 177 -8.50 11.19 -14.90
N PHE A 178 -9.09 9.99 -14.92
CA PHE A 178 -8.55 8.87 -15.68
C PHE A 178 -8.56 9.07 -17.20
N THR A 179 -9.45 9.91 -17.74
CA THR A 179 -9.42 10.29 -19.16
C THR A 179 -8.23 11.21 -19.42
N ASP A 180 -7.98 12.18 -18.54
CA ASP A 180 -6.78 13.02 -18.65
C ASP A 180 -5.50 12.18 -18.56
N LEU A 181 -5.46 11.18 -17.67
CA LEU A 181 -4.35 10.24 -17.56
C LEU A 181 -4.11 9.49 -18.88
N ALA A 182 -5.16 8.90 -19.46
CA ALA A 182 -5.05 8.15 -20.72
C ALA A 182 -4.55 9.06 -21.85
N GLN A 183 -5.09 10.28 -21.96
CA GLN A 183 -4.68 11.27 -22.96
C GLN A 183 -3.23 11.72 -22.76
N PHE A 184 -2.82 11.95 -21.51
CA PHE A 184 -1.45 12.29 -21.16
C PHE A 184 -0.50 11.16 -21.57
N CYS A 185 -0.82 9.91 -21.22
CA CYS A 185 -0.01 8.75 -21.58
C CYS A 185 0.16 8.63 -23.10
N ALA A 186 -0.93 8.70 -23.88
CA ALA A 186 -0.87 8.66 -25.34
C ALA A 186 0.00 9.79 -25.95
N GLN A 187 0.00 10.97 -25.34
CA GLN A 187 0.85 12.08 -25.75
C GLN A 187 2.31 11.90 -25.34
N ALA A 188 2.55 11.37 -24.15
CA ALA A 188 3.87 11.13 -23.59
C ALA A 188 4.60 10.02 -24.35
N ALA A 189 3.91 8.91 -24.67
CA ALA A 189 4.48 7.79 -25.43
C ALA A 189 5.07 8.22 -26.77
N ARG A 190 4.40 9.15 -27.48
CA ARG A 190 4.88 9.74 -28.75
C ARG A 190 6.21 10.49 -28.62
N ARG A 191 6.65 10.79 -27.39
CA ARG A 191 7.93 11.45 -27.06
C ARG A 191 8.96 10.46 -26.49
N GLY A 192 8.68 9.17 -26.52
CA GLY A 192 9.56 8.12 -26.00
C GLY A 192 9.47 7.90 -24.49
N VAL A 193 8.46 8.48 -23.82
CA VAL A 193 8.16 8.19 -22.40
C VAL A 193 7.74 6.73 -22.29
N GLY A 194 8.46 5.95 -21.48
CA GLY A 194 8.18 4.54 -21.28
C GLY A 194 7.39 4.20 -20.03
N MET A 195 7.28 5.14 -19.09
CA MET A 195 6.45 5.01 -17.89
C MET A 195 5.85 6.36 -17.44
N VAL A 196 4.65 6.31 -16.87
CA VAL A 196 4.02 7.45 -16.20
C VAL A 196 3.74 7.08 -14.74
N GLY A 197 4.46 7.72 -13.83
CA GLY A 197 4.33 7.55 -12.38
C GLY A 197 3.22 8.39 -11.79
N LEU A 198 2.45 7.81 -10.88
CA LEU A 198 1.32 8.46 -10.23
C LEU A 198 1.49 8.45 -8.72
N ASN A 199 0.80 9.39 -8.07
CA ASN A 199 0.52 9.27 -6.64
C ASN A 199 -0.38 8.06 -6.35
N PRO A 200 -0.49 7.65 -5.09
CA PRO A 200 -1.42 6.60 -4.71
C PRO A 200 -2.85 6.94 -5.12
N LEU A 201 -3.53 5.98 -5.75
CA LEU A 201 -4.89 6.14 -6.27
C LEU A 201 -5.96 5.56 -5.35
N HIS A 202 -5.55 5.18 -4.14
CA HIS A 202 -6.33 4.52 -3.10
C HIS A 202 -7.62 5.27 -2.76
N ALA A 203 -8.65 4.51 -2.40
CA ALA A 203 -9.91 5.05 -1.90
C ALA A 203 -9.65 5.89 -0.64
N LEU A 204 -10.06 7.15 -0.68
CA LEU A 204 -10.09 8.05 0.49
C LEU A 204 -11.47 7.96 1.15
N PHE A 205 -11.93 9.03 1.78
CA PHE A 205 -13.21 9.06 2.49
C PHE A 205 -14.26 9.81 1.68
N ALA A 206 -15.23 9.10 1.10
CA ALA A 206 -16.23 9.73 0.24
C ALA A 206 -17.13 10.73 1.00
N HIS A 207 -17.30 10.55 2.32
CA HIS A 207 -18.03 11.47 3.19
C HIS A 207 -17.21 12.70 3.60
N ASN A 208 -15.87 12.64 3.55
CA ASN A 208 -14.97 13.70 3.98
C ASN A 208 -13.99 14.07 2.85
N PRO A 209 -14.42 14.90 1.88
CA PRO A 209 -13.58 15.30 0.75
C PRO A 209 -12.36 16.16 1.12
N LEU A 210 -12.25 16.63 2.36
CA LEU A 210 -11.07 17.35 2.85
C LEU A 210 -9.96 16.44 3.36
N HIS A 211 -10.23 15.14 3.54
CA HIS A 211 -9.21 14.14 3.83
C HIS A 211 -8.47 13.74 2.54
N ILE A 212 -7.59 14.61 2.09
CA ILE A 212 -7.04 14.60 0.71
C ILE A 212 -5.72 13.83 0.54
N SER A 213 -5.06 13.44 1.63
CA SER A 213 -3.75 12.78 1.56
C SER A 213 -3.86 11.41 0.89
N PRO A 214 -3.17 11.17 -0.25
CA PRO A 214 -3.11 9.84 -0.87
C PRO A 214 -2.45 8.78 0.03
N TYR A 215 -1.69 9.21 1.04
CA TYR A 215 -0.92 8.37 1.95
C TYR A 215 -1.68 8.05 3.25
N SER A 216 -2.89 8.57 3.42
CA SER A 216 -3.79 8.21 4.53
C SER A 216 -5.13 7.65 4.01
N PRO A 217 -5.11 6.59 3.19
CA PRO A 217 -6.30 6.11 2.52
C PRO A 217 -7.24 5.33 3.44
N SER A 218 -8.53 5.32 3.10
CA SER A 218 -9.52 4.43 3.70
C SER A 218 -9.25 2.96 3.33
N SER A 219 -8.84 2.72 2.08
CA SER A 219 -8.46 1.38 1.59
C SER A 219 -7.35 1.46 0.57
N ARG A 220 -6.36 0.57 0.66
CA ARG A 220 -5.31 0.39 -0.36
C ARG A 220 -5.72 -0.54 -1.50
N VAL A 221 -6.90 -1.16 -1.39
CA VAL A 221 -7.41 -2.12 -2.37
C VAL A 221 -8.28 -1.44 -3.42
N PHE A 222 -9.06 -0.44 -3.00
CA PHE A 222 -10.05 0.26 -3.82
C PHE A 222 -9.56 1.64 -4.27
N LEU A 223 -10.26 2.26 -5.23
CA LEU A 223 -9.82 3.48 -5.89
C LEU A 223 -10.58 4.73 -5.40
N ASN A 224 -9.92 5.89 -5.46
CA ASN A 224 -10.54 7.18 -5.20
C ASN A 224 -11.51 7.57 -6.33
N ALA A 225 -12.79 7.64 -6.00
CA ALA A 225 -13.85 8.03 -6.94
C ALA A 225 -13.67 9.44 -7.53
N LEU A 226 -12.86 10.32 -6.92
CA LEU A 226 -12.57 11.64 -7.47
C LEU A 226 -11.84 11.59 -8.82
N TYR A 227 -11.16 10.50 -9.15
CA TYR A 227 -10.48 10.32 -10.43
C TYR A 227 -11.41 9.85 -11.56
N LEU A 228 -12.70 9.60 -11.29
CA LEU A 228 -13.67 9.27 -12.34
C LEU A 228 -13.91 10.44 -13.28
N ASP A 229 -13.80 10.18 -14.58
CA ASP A 229 -14.42 10.99 -15.61
C ASP A 229 -15.90 10.61 -15.73
N ILE A 230 -16.79 11.49 -15.29
CA ILE A 230 -18.25 11.24 -15.32
C ILE A 230 -18.77 11.10 -16.75
N GLU A 231 -18.20 11.85 -17.69
CA GLU A 231 -18.67 11.87 -19.08
C GLU A 231 -18.25 10.61 -19.86
N ALA A 232 -17.22 9.90 -19.37
CA ALA A 232 -16.75 8.63 -19.94
C ALA A 232 -17.52 7.40 -19.45
N ILE A 233 -18.44 7.54 -18.48
CA ILE A 233 -19.29 6.44 -18.02
C ILE A 233 -20.36 6.16 -19.07
N ALA A 234 -20.54 4.90 -19.48
CA ALA A 234 -21.49 4.53 -20.54
C ALA A 234 -22.92 5.01 -20.28
N ASP A 235 -23.36 4.97 -19.02
CA ASP A 235 -24.67 5.46 -18.58
C ASP A 235 -24.86 6.97 -18.77
N PHE A 236 -23.78 7.77 -18.80
CA PHE A 236 -23.87 9.20 -19.11
C PHE A 236 -24.33 9.44 -20.55
N ALA A 237 -23.79 8.69 -21.51
CA ALA A 237 -24.19 8.78 -22.91
C ALA A 237 -25.65 8.34 -23.13
N ALA A 238 -26.18 7.47 -22.27
CA ALA A 238 -27.56 6.99 -22.33
C ALA A 238 -28.57 7.83 -21.50
N CYS A 239 -28.11 8.64 -20.54
CA CYS A 239 -28.98 9.45 -19.69
C CYS A 239 -29.13 10.90 -20.19
N THR A 240 -30.15 11.13 -21.03
CA THR A 240 -30.47 12.48 -21.57
C THR A 240 -30.69 13.53 -20.48
N ALA A 241 -31.32 13.15 -19.36
CA ALA A 241 -31.58 14.06 -18.25
C ALA A 241 -30.28 14.57 -17.61
N THR A 242 -29.32 13.68 -17.35
CA THR A 242 -28.00 14.03 -16.80
C THR A 242 -27.20 14.87 -17.80
N GLN A 243 -27.25 14.55 -19.10
CA GLN A 243 -26.60 15.39 -20.12
C GLN A 243 -27.17 16.80 -20.18
N HIS A 244 -28.49 16.95 -20.12
CA HIS A 244 -29.13 18.26 -20.09
C HIS A 244 -28.73 19.06 -18.85
N LYS A 245 -28.66 18.39 -17.68
CA LYS A 245 -28.19 18.98 -16.42
C LYS A 245 -26.75 19.48 -16.51
N VAL A 246 -25.83 18.70 -17.08
CA VAL A 246 -24.43 19.14 -17.29
C VAL A 246 -24.35 20.33 -18.25
N ARG A 247 -25.12 20.32 -19.34
CA ARG A 247 -25.11 21.40 -20.34
C ARG A 247 -25.80 22.68 -19.87
N ALA A 248 -26.53 22.66 -18.76
CA ALA A 248 -27.20 23.83 -18.23
C ALA A 248 -26.18 24.92 -17.86
N PRO A 249 -26.44 26.21 -18.16
CA PRO A 249 -25.50 27.31 -17.89
C PRO A 249 -25.02 27.33 -16.43
N ILE A 250 -25.94 27.12 -15.48
CA ILE A 250 -25.62 27.10 -14.04
C ILE A 250 -24.63 25.99 -13.66
N PHE A 251 -24.68 24.83 -14.32
CA PHE A 251 -23.75 23.74 -14.05
C PHE A 251 -22.39 24.01 -14.70
N GLN A 252 -22.38 24.55 -15.93
CA GLN A 252 -21.16 24.96 -16.61
C GLN A 252 -20.42 26.08 -15.87
N GLU A 253 -21.13 27.04 -15.27
CA GLU A 253 -20.54 28.07 -14.40
C GLU A 253 -19.87 27.46 -13.16
N ARG A 254 -20.51 26.47 -12.51
CA ARG A 254 -19.89 25.71 -11.40
C ARG A 254 -18.61 25.02 -11.86
N LEU A 255 -18.63 24.31 -12.99
CA LEU A 255 -17.45 23.63 -13.51
C LEU A 255 -16.32 24.61 -13.88
N ALA A 256 -16.65 25.75 -14.50
CA ALA A 256 -15.68 26.79 -14.81
C ALA A 256 -15.00 27.32 -13.53
N ALA A 257 -15.78 27.60 -12.48
CA ALA A 257 -15.22 28.05 -11.20
C ALA A 257 -14.27 27.01 -10.58
N LEU A 258 -14.63 25.72 -10.60
CA LEU A 258 -13.76 24.64 -10.11
C LEU A 258 -12.46 24.52 -10.92
N ARG A 259 -12.54 24.71 -12.25
CA ARG A 259 -11.40 24.65 -13.15
C ARG A 259 -10.46 25.85 -13.05
N GLU A 260 -10.97 27.04 -12.73
CA GLU A 260 -10.17 28.26 -12.60
C GLU A 260 -9.62 28.47 -11.18
N ALA A 261 -10.07 27.69 -10.20
CA ALA A 261 -9.57 27.78 -8.83
C ALA A 261 -8.04 27.56 -8.77
N PRO A 262 -7.29 28.38 -8.00
CA PRO A 262 -5.82 28.28 -7.92
C PRO A 262 -5.37 26.96 -7.26
N PHE A 263 -6.14 26.48 -6.29
CA PHE A 263 -6.00 25.18 -5.64
C PHE A 263 -7.23 24.31 -5.94
N ILE A 264 -7.08 23.00 -5.81
CA ILE A 264 -8.17 22.05 -6.07
C ILE A 264 -9.25 22.24 -5.00
N ASP A 265 -10.47 22.57 -5.42
CA ASP A 265 -11.64 22.57 -4.54
C ASP A 265 -12.20 21.16 -4.43
N HIS A 266 -11.62 20.35 -3.54
CA HIS A 266 -12.02 18.95 -3.35
C HIS A 266 -13.49 18.81 -2.93
N VAL A 267 -14.03 19.75 -2.15
CA VAL A 267 -15.43 19.72 -1.71
C VAL A 267 -16.35 19.95 -2.90
N GLY A 268 -16.09 21.01 -3.69
CA GLY A 268 -16.87 21.34 -4.87
C GLY A 268 -16.82 20.25 -5.94
N VAL A 269 -15.63 19.72 -6.22
CA VAL A 269 -15.42 18.61 -7.16
C VAL A 269 -16.16 17.35 -6.71
N SER A 270 -16.02 16.96 -5.44
CA SER A 270 -16.72 15.80 -4.88
C SER A 270 -18.23 15.97 -4.99
N ALA A 271 -18.76 17.16 -4.69
CA ALA A 271 -20.18 17.45 -4.76
C ALA A 271 -20.74 17.29 -6.18
N VAL A 272 -20.11 17.90 -7.20
CA VAL A 272 -20.59 17.79 -8.60
C VAL A 272 -20.50 16.36 -9.14
N LYS A 273 -19.42 15.64 -8.83
CA LYS A 273 -19.23 14.25 -9.31
C LYS A 273 -20.20 13.30 -8.61
N ARG A 274 -20.34 13.39 -7.29
CA ARG A 274 -21.28 12.57 -6.51
C ARG A 274 -22.72 12.80 -6.97
N GLU A 275 -23.12 14.06 -7.15
CA GLU A 275 -24.45 14.43 -7.64
C GLU A 275 -24.81 13.68 -8.94
N LEU A 276 -23.89 13.59 -9.91
CA LEU A 276 -24.17 12.90 -11.16
C LEU A 276 -23.99 11.39 -11.08
N LEU A 277 -23.05 10.86 -10.28
CA LEU A 277 -22.92 9.42 -10.07
C LEU A 277 -24.24 8.81 -9.55
N HIS A 278 -24.98 9.55 -8.71
CA HIS A 278 -26.32 9.15 -8.29
C HIS A 278 -27.30 9.06 -9.46
N ASP A 279 -27.34 10.08 -10.32
CA ASP A 279 -28.20 10.09 -11.51
C ASP A 279 -27.85 8.92 -12.46
N LEU A 280 -26.55 8.64 -12.64
CA LEU A 280 -26.06 7.57 -13.50
C LEU A 280 -26.36 6.18 -12.94
N TYR A 281 -26.19 5.97 -11.64
CA TYR A 281 -26.53 4.70 -11.01
C TYR A 281 -28.04 4.44 -11.04
N ALA A 282 -28.86 5.47 -10.79
CA ALA A 282 -30.32 5.36 -10.93
C ALA A 282 -30.71 4.98 -12.37
N HIS A 283 -30.05 5.56 -13.38
CA HIS A 283 -30.24 5.15 -14.77
C HIS A 283 -29.81 3.69 -15.02
N PHE A 284 -28.63 3.30 -14.53
CA PHE A 284 -28.09 1.94 -14.64
C PHE A 284 -29.06 0.89 -14.08
N GLN A 285 -29.75 1.18 -12.97
CA GLN A 285 -30.73 0.29 -12.38
C GLN A 285 -31.99 0.06 -13.24
N THR A 286 -32.27 0.94 -14.21
CA THR A 286 -33.39 0.76 -15.15
C THR A 286 -33.05 -0.15 -16.32
N ARG A 287 -31.78 -0.54 -16.49
CA ARG A 287 -31.32 -1.42 -17.58
C ARG A 287 -31.89 -2.82 -17.40
N ALA A 288 -32.15 -3.48 -18.52
CA ALA A 288 -32.62 -4.86 -18.52
C ALA A 288 -31.53 -5.79 -17.95
N ALA A 289 -31.92 -6.87 -17.28
CA ALA A 289 -30.96 -7.87 -16.77
C ALA A 289 -30.14 -8.54 -17.89
N SER A 290 -30.64 -8.55 -19.13
CA SER A 290 -29.94 -9.05 -20.31
C SER A 290 -28.97 -8.04 -20.93
N ASP A 291 -28.86 -6.83 -20.38
CA ASP A 291 -27.97 -5.79 -20.88
C ASP A 291 -26.49 -6.15 -20.61
N PRO A 292 -25.58 -6.01 -21.59
CA PRO A 292 -24.17 -6.33 -21.41
C PRO A 292 -23.48 -5.58 -20.26
N GLU A 293 -23.88 -4.33 -19.98
CA GLU A 293 -23.30 -3.55 -18.89
C GLU A 293 -23.71 -4.11 -17.51
N VAL A 294 -24.95 -4.62 -17.40
CA VAL A 294 -25.42 -5.29 -16.18
C VAL A 294 -24.67 -6.61 -15.96
N ALA A 295 -24.45 -7.39 -17.02
CA ALA A 295 -23.66 -8.62 -16.95
C ALA A 295 -22.19 -8.34 -16.56
N ALA A 296 -21.57 -7.30 -17.14
CA ALA A 296 -20.20 -6.90 -16.82
C ALA A 296 -20.07 -6.42 -15.36
N TYR A 297 -21.04 -5.66 -14.86
CA TYR A 297 -21.10 -5.26 -13.45
C TYR A 297 -21.26 -6.47 -12.50
N GLN A 298 -22.16 -7.41 -12.81
CA GLN A 298 -22.33 -8.62 -12.01
C GLN A 298 -21.07 -9.49 -11.99
N GLN A 299 -20.40 -9.62 -13.14
CA GLN A 299 -19.12 -10.32 -13.24
C GLN A 299 -18.04 -9.63 -12.40
N TYR A 300 -17.97 -8.29 -12.44
CA TYR A 300 -17.08 -7.52 -11.59
C TYR A 300 -17.34 -7.77 -10.10
N CYS A 301 -18.59 -7.70 -9.67
CA CYS A 301 -18.98 -7.98 -8.29
C CYS A 301 -18.62 -9.40 -7.86
N ALA A 302 -18.84 -10.40 -8.72
CA ALA A 302 -18.46 -11.78 -8.46
C ALA A 302 -16.94 -11.96 -8.34
N GLN A 303 -16.16 -11.30 -9.20
CA GLN A 303 -14.70 -11.37 -9.20
C GLN A 303 -14.06 -10.67 -7.99
N ARG A 304 -14.62 -9.57 -7.51
CA ARG A 304 -14.10 -8.85 -6.33
C ARG A 304 -14.68 -9.37 -5.00
N GLY A 305 -15.83 -10.05 -5.06
CA GLY A 305 -16.39 -10.82 -3.96
C GLY A 305 -16.58 -10.02 -2.68
N ALA A 306 -16.26 -10.66 -1.55
CA ALA A 306 -16.48 -10.12 -0.22
C ALA A 306 -15.75 -8.79 0.04
N ALA A 307 -14.54 -8.62 -0.51
CA ALA A 307 -13.76 -7.41 -0.32
C ALA A 307 -14.49 -6.16 -0.83
N LEU A 308 -15.04 -6.23 -2.06
CA LEU A 308 -15.80 -5.14 -2.65
C LEU A 308 -17.09 -4.89 -1.89
N HIS A 309 -17.81 -5.95 -1.53
CA HIS A 309 -19.05 -5.83 -0.76
C HIS A 309 -18.81 -5.13 0.58
N GLN A 310 -17.78 -5.52 1.33
CA GLN A 310 -17.46 -4.92 2.62
C GLN A 310 -17.00 -3.45 2.49
N HIS A 311 -16.21 -3.10 1.47
CA HIS A 311 -15.84 -1.70 1.25
C HIS A 311 -17.06 -0.83 0.91
N ALA A 312 -17.94 -1.32 0.01
CA ALA A 312 -19.17 -0.63 -0.32
C ALA A 312 -20.13 -0.50 0.87
N LEU A 313 -20.18 -1.52 1.73
CA LEU A 313 -20.94 -1.51 2.98
C LEU A 313 -20.38 -0.51 3.98
N PHE A 314 -19.05 -0.43 4.12
CA PHE A 314 -18.38 0.57 4.93
C PHE A 314 -18.74 1.99 4.48
N GLU A 315 -18.68 2.28 3.18
CA GLU A 315 -19.02 3.61 2.64
C GLU A 315 -20.50 3.96 2.88
N ALA A 316 -21.41 2.98 2.72
CA ALA A 316 -22.84 3.17 2.99
C ALA A 316 -23.13 3.42 4.48
N LEU A 317 -22.49 2.67 5.38
CA LEU A 317 -22.57 2.87 6.82
C LEU A 317 -22.03 4.25 7.22
N GLN A 318 -20.82 4.58 6.77
CA GLN A 318 -20.18 5.85 7.08
C GLN A 318 -21.03 7.03 6.61
N GLU A 319 -21.55 6.98 5.40
CA GLU A 319 -22.43 8.02 4.88
C GLU A 319 -23.72 8.16 5.71
N SER A 320 -24.37 7.04 6.05
CA SER A 320 -25.62 7.06 6.80
C SER A 320 -25.42 7.61 8.20
N LEU A 321 -24.39 7.15 8.90
CA LEU A 321 -24.07 7.55 10.27
C LEU A 321 -23.58 9.00 10.33
N HIS A 322 -22.71 9.42 9.40
CA HIS A 322 -22.24 10.81 9.34
C HIS A 322 -23.36 11.80 8.99
N ARG A 323 -24.33 11.40 8.15
CA ARG A 323 -25.52 12.22 7.86
C ARG A 323 -26.40 12.39 9.11
N ALA A 324 -26.50 11.38 9.95
CA ALA A 324 -27.25 11.44 11.20
C ALA A 324 -26.51 12.26 12.28
N ASP A 325 -25.18 12.16 12.32
CA ASP A 325 -24.32 12.89 13.25
C ASP A 325 -22.98 13.27 12.58
N PRO A 326 -22.75 14.56 12.26
CA PRO A 326 -21.51 15.03 11.67
C PRO A 326 -20.25 14.78 12.52
N ALA A 327 -20.40 14.48 13.82
CA ALA A 327 -19.27 14.10 14.68
C ALA A 327 -18.74 12.69 14.39
N VAL A 328 -19.48 11.85 13.65
CA VAL A 328 -19.03 10.53 13.23
C VAL A 328 -17.98 10.66 12.13
N TRP A 329 -16.71 10.60 12.54
CA TRP A 329 -15.55 10.72 11.64
C TRP A 329 -15.08 9.38 11.06
N GLY A 330 -15.53 8.24 11.61
CA GLY A 330 -15.15 6.92 11.15
C GLY A 330 -15.66 5.81 12.07
N TRP A 331 -15.37 4.57 11.71
CA TRP A 331 -15.87 3.39 12.44
C TRP A 331 -15.52 3.31 13.94
N PRO A 332 -14.38 3.85 14.44
CA PRO A 332 -14.08 3.78 15.88
C PRO A 332 -15.10 4.49 16.78
N VAL A 333 -15.89 5.42 16.22
CA VAL A 333 -16.96 6.15 16.94
C VAL A 333 -18.36 5.79 16.46
N TRP A 334 -18.51 4.76 15.63
CA TRP A 334 -19.83 4.23 15.30
C TRP A 334 -20.51 3.62 16.53
N PRO A 335 -21.86 3.50 16.53
CA PRO A 335 -22.53 2.65 17.49
C PRO A 335 -21.90 1.24 17.52
N ALA A 336 -21.68 0.69 18.71
CA ALA A 336 -20.90 -0.55 18.91
C ALA A 336 -21.36 -1.71 18.02
N GLN A 337 -22.67 -1.82 17.76
CA GLN A 337 -23.24 -2.86 16.89
C GLN A 337 -22.76 -2.79 15.44
N PHE A 338 -22.25 -1.65 14.95
CA PHE A 338 -21.73 -1.50 13.59
C PHE A 338 -20.20 -1.58 13.51
N GLN A 339 -19.51 -1.60 14.65
CA GLN A 339 -18.05 -1.64 14.67
C GLN A 339 -17.51 -2.98 14.20
N ASP A 340 -18.16 -4.11 14.49
CA ASP A 340 -17.77 -5.42 13.97
C ASP A 340 -18.43 -5.68 12.59
N PRO A 341 -17.64 -5.86 11.50
CA PRO A 341 -18.18 -6.17 10.17
C PRO A 341 -18.99 -7.46 10.09
N GLN A 342 -18.81 -8.37 11.04
CA GLN A 342 -19.52 -9.66 11.10
C GLN A 342 -20.78 -9.61 11.96
N SER A 343 -21.11 -8.45 12.55
CA SER A 343 -22.25 -8.35 13.45
C SER A 343 -23.59 -8.57 12.71
N PRO A 344 -24.62 -9.10 13.40
CA PRO A 344 -25.96 -9.19 12.85
C PRO A 344 -26.55 -7.83 12.44
N ALA A 345 -26.17 -6.75 13.11
CA ALA A 345 -26.66 -5.41 12.79
C ALA A 345 -26.06 -4.89 11.47
N VAL A 346 -24.78 -5.19 11.19
CA VAL A 346 -24.15 -4.88 9.90
C VAL A 346 -24.80 -5.68 8.77
N ALA A 347 -25.07 -6.97 8.98
CA ALA A 347 -25.79 -7.78 8.02
C ALA A 347 -27.22 -7.28 7.75
N ALA A 348 -27.95 -6.87 8.79
CA ALA A 348 -29.27 -6.28 8.66
C ALA A 348 -29.24 -4.95 7.90
N PHE A 349 -28.28 -4.07 8.22
CA PHE A 349 -28.06 -2.82 7.49
C PHE A 349 -27.76 -3.07 6.01
N ALA A 350 -26.91 -4.05 5.69
CA ALA A 350 -26.59 -4.40 4.31
C ALA A 350 -27.84 -4.84 3.51
N ALA A 351 -28.75 -5.58 4.16
CA ALA A 351 -30.01 -6.00 3.54
C ALA A 351 -30.99 -4.83 3.35
N GLU A 352 -31.13 -3.97 4.35
CA GLU A 352 -32.02 -2.78 4.31
C GLU A 352 -31.53 -1.72 3.29
N HIS A 353 -30.20 -1.58 3.17
CA HIS A 353 -29.56 -0.57 2.31
C HIS A 353 -28.87 -1.17 1.09
N ALA A 354 -29.35 -2.32 0.58
CA ALA A 354 -28.73 -3.03 -0.54
C ALA A 354 -28.55 -2.15 -1.79
N GLU A 355 -29.50 -1.25 -2.07
CA GLU A 355 -29.40 -0.29 -3.17
C GLU A 355 -28.18 0.62 -3.02
N ARG A 356 -27.94 1.11 -1.80
CA ARG A 356 -26.85 2.03 -1.47
C ARG A 356 -25.50 1.33 -1.47
N VAL A 357 -25.45 0.09 -1.00
CA VAL A 357 -24.25 -0.75 -1.14
C VAL A 357 -23.94 -0.95 -2.64
N GLY A 358 -24.95 -1.29 -3.44
CA GLY A 358 -24.79 -1.43 -4.89
C GLY A 358 -24.27 -0.16 -5.59
N PHE A 359 -24.65 1.04 -5.12
CA PHE A 359 -24.10 2.29 -5.63
C PHE A 359 -22.58 2.36 -5.47
N TYR A 360 -22.05 2.07 -4.27
CA TYR A 360 -20.60 2.13 -4.04
C TYR A 360 -19.85 1.01 -4.78
N GLN A 361 -20.47 -0.15 -4.97
CA GLN A 361 -19.93 -1.20 -5.84
C GLN A 361 -19.85 -0.73 -7.31
N TYR A 362 -20.91 -0.08 -7.82
CA TYR A 362 -20.93 0.52 -9.15
C TYR A 362 -19.84 1.59 -9.31
N VAL A 363 -19.64 2.46 -8.31
CA VAL A 363 -18.59 3.49 -8.35
C VAL A 363 -17.20 2.86 -8.49
N GLN A 364 -16.89 1.82 -7.70
CA GLN A 364 -15.60 1.11 -7.82
C GLN A 364 -15.45 0.38 -9.16
N TRP A 365 -16.53 -0.20 -9.68
CA TRP A 365 -16.55 -0.80 -11.02
C TRP A 365 -16.16 0.21 -12.10
N GLN A 366 -16.76 1.41 -12.07
CA GLN A 366 -16.42 2.47 -13.03
C GLN A 366 -14.97 2.92 -12.87
N ALA A 367 -14.47 3.05 -11.63
CA ALA A 367 -13.11 3.51 -11.37
C ALA A 367 -12.08 2.51 -11.90
N GLU A 368 -12.27 1.21 -11.64
CA GLU A 368 -11.39 0.17 -12.15
C GLU A 368 -11.43 0.07 -13.68
N ARG A 369 -12.61 0.23 -14.31
CA ARG A 369 -12.72 0.25 -15.78
C ARG A 369 -11.92 1.39 -16.40
N GLN A 370 -12.03 2.60 -15.85
CA GLN A 370 -11.33 3.76 -16.41
C GLN A 370 -9.82 3.69 -16.19
N LEU A 371 -9.36 3.22 -15.03
CA LEU A 371 -7.93 2.98 -14.80
C LEU A 371 -7.39 1.88 -15.74
N ALA A 372 -8.15 0.80 -15.95
CA ALA A 372 -7.79 -0.24 -16.91
C ALA A 372 -7.72 0.29 -18.35
N ALA A 373 -8.59 1.21 -18.74
CA ALA A 373 -8.54 1.88 -20.04
C ALA A 373 -7.29 2.76 -20.19
N ALA A 374 -6.89 3.50 -19.16
CA ALA A 374 -5.63 4.26 -19.16
C ALA A 374 -4.40 3.34 -19.28
N SER A 375 -4.43 2.20 -18.58
CA SER A 375 -3.41 1.15 -18.68
C SER A 375 -3.32 0.55 -20.08
N ALA A 376 -4.48 0.23 -20.69
CA ALA A 376 -4.54 -0.27 -22.06
C ALA A 376 -3.99 0.74 -23.07
N CYS A 377 -4.31 2.03 -22.89
CA CYS A 377 -3.78 3.11 -23.71
C CYS A 377 -2.24 3.16 -23.68
N CYS A 378 -1.62 2.94 -22.52
CA CYS A 378 -0.16 2.86 -22.41
C CYS A 378 0.42 1.70 -23.24
N ARG A 379 -0.20 0.51 -23.14
CA ARG A 379 0.23 -0.68 -23.89
C ARG A 379 0.08 -0.48 -25.40
N GLU A 380 -1.06 0.03 -25.84
CA GLU A 380 -1.34 0.34 -27.25
C GLU A 380 -0.38 1.40 -27.81
N ALA A 381 0.03 2.35 -26.97
CA ALA A 381 1.01 3.37 -27.31
C ALA A 381 2.47 2.86 -27.28
N GLY A 382 2.70 1.59 -26.94
CA GLY A 382 4.02 0.95 -26.96
C GLY A 382 4.92 1.33 -25.78
N MET A 383 4.36 1.79 -24.66
CA MET A 383 5.16 2.05 -23.46
C MET A 383 5.73 0.74 -22.90
N PRO A 384 7.06 0.59 -22.72
CA PRO A 384 7.67 -0.62 -22.18
C PRO A 384 7.25 -0.98 -20.75
N VAL A 385 6.85 0.02 -19.95
CA VAL A 385 6.39 -0.19 -18.56
C VAL A 385 4.94 0.29 -18.42
N GLY A 386 4.58 1.46 -18.97
CA GLY A 386 3.21 1.98 -18.88
C GLY A 386 2.93 2.66 -17.55
N LEU A 387 1.85 2.31 -16.86
CA LEU A 387 1.49 2.95 -15.59
C LEU A 387 2.40 2.46 -14.46
N TYR A 388 2.99 3.41 -13.75
CA TYR A 388 3.74 3.22 -12.52
C TYR A 388 2.89 3.73 -11.34
N LEU A 389 2.26 2.80 -10.60
CA LEU A 389 1.38 3.11 -9.47
C LEU A 389 2.14 3.10 -8.15
N ASP A 390 1.57 3.72 -7.11
CA ASP A 390 2.22 3.90 -5.81
C ASP A 390 1.36 3.30 -4.67
N LEU A 391 1.96 2.37 -3.92
CA LEU A 391 1.34 1.70 -2.80
C LEU A 391 1.78 2.35 -1.49
N ALA A 392 0.87 3.07 -0.84
CA ALA A 392 1.11 3.70 0.45
C ALA A 392 1.44 2.67 1.54
N VAL A 393 2.24 3.07 2.52
CA VAL A 393 2.74 2.20 3.59
C VAL A 393 1.63 1.51 4.39
N SER A 394 0.53 2.22 4.68
CA SER A 394 -0.62 1.69 5.42
C SER A 394 -1.93 2.44 5.08
N VAL A 395 -2.95 2.26 5.90
CA VAL A 395 -4.29 2.86 5.79
C VAL A 395 -4.57 3.75 7.00
N ASP A 396 -5.56 4.61 6.89
CA ASP A 396 -6.09 5.37 8.02
C ASP A 396 -6.79 4.44 9.02
N ARG A 397 -6.67 4.71 10.32
CA ARG A 397 -7.30 3.93 11.40
C ARG A 397 -8.83 3.86 11.30
N ALA A 398 -9.45 4.89 10.75
CA ALA A 398 -10.89 4.95 10.51
C ALA A 398 -11.30 4.40 9.15
N GLY A 399 -10.36 3.90 8.35
CA GLY A 399 -10.59 3.42 6.99
C GLY A 399 -11.32 2.09 6.90
N ALA A 400 -11.85 1.82 5.71
CA ALA A 400 -12.52 0.57 5.36
C ALA A 400 -11.64 -0.66 5.58
N ASP A 401 -10.35 -0.61 5.23
CA ASP A 401 -9.47 -1.76 5.41
C ASP A 401 -9.17 -2.03 6.88
N ALA A 402 -9.01 -0.99 7.69
CA ALA A 402 -8.87 -1.11 9.14
C ALA A 402 -10.13 -1.69 9.79
N TRP A 403 -11.32 -1.33 9.30
CA TRP A 403 -12.60 -1.90 9.74
C TRP A 403 -12.77 -3.36 9.31
N ARG A 404 -12.44 -3.69 8.05
CA ARG A 404 -12.57 -5.05 7.48
C ARG A 404 -11.62 -6.05 8.12
N HIS A 405 -10.40 -5.62 8.40
CA HIS A 405 -9.31 -6.45 8.89
C HIS A 405 -8.84 -6.01 10.28
N GLN A 406 -9.76 -5.66 11.19
CA GLN A 406 -9.43 -5.13 12.53
C GLN A 406 -8.36 -5.91 13.28
N GLY A 407 -8.45 -7.25 13.25
CA GLY A 407 -7.48 -8.11 13.91
C GLY A 407 -6.07 -8.04 13.31
N ALA A 408 -5.91 -7.56 12.07
CA ALA A 408 -4.63 -7.48 11.37
C ALA A 408 -3.91 -6.13 11.53
N PHE A 409 -4.50 -5.14 12.19
CA PHE A 409 -3.89 -3.83 12.43
C PHE A 409 -3.67 -3.59 13.93
N ALA A 410 -2.56 -2.95 14.29
CA ALA A 410 -2.29 -2.53 15.67
C ALA A 410 -2.81 -1.09 15.87
N LEU A 411 -4.10 -0.94 16.15
CA LEU A 411 -4.76 0.37 16.28
C LEU A 411 -4.24 1.23 17.46
N GLY A 412 -3.56 0.61 18.42
CA GLY A 412 -2.91 1.28 19.55
C GLY A 412 -1.53 1.87 19.22
N ALA A 413 -1.04 1.70 17.99
CA ALA A 413 0.24 2.24 17.52
C ALA A 413 0.07 2.98 16.19
N SER A 414 1.05 3.79 15.84
CA SER A 414 1.19 4.43 14.54
C SER A 414 2.54 4.11 13.90
N VAL A 415 2.56 4.01 12.57
CA VAL A 415 3.79 3.98 11.79
C VAL A 415 4.41 5.37 11.79
N GLY A 416 5.73 5.42 11.88
CA GLY A 416 6.47 6.66 11.77
C GLY A 416 7.92 6.41 11.36
N ALA A 417 8.76 7.39 11.67
CA ALA A 417 10.20 7.32 11.48
C ALA A 417 10.93 7.90 12.71
N PRO A 418 12.08 7.32 13.10
CA PRO A 418 12.92 7.94 14.11
C PRO A 418 13.46 9.29 13.60
N PRO A 419 14.00 10.16 14.48
CA PRO A 419 14.65 11.40 14.06
C PRO A 419 15.68 11.21 12.94
N ASP A 420 15.64 12.09 11.94
CA ASP A 420 16.54 12.11 10.79
C ASP A 420 17.03 13.54 10.47
N GLU A 421 17.87 13.68 9.43
CA GLU A 421 18.49 14.96 9.02
C GLU A 421 17.48 16.03 8.59
N PHE A 422 16.30 15.64 8.10
CA PHE A 422 15.26 16.54 7.62
C PHE A 422 14.20 16.80 8.70
N ASN A 423 13.89 15.78 9.49
CA ASN A 423 12.90 15.76 10.57
C ASN A 423 13.58 15.40 11.90
N LEU A 424 14.21 16.39 12.53
CA LEU A 424 14.95 16.24 13.80
C LEU A 424 14.09 15.81 15.00
N ASN A 425 12.77 15.86 14.86
CA ASN A 425 11.83 15.36 15.87
C ASN A 425 11.33 13.93 15.58
N GLY A 426 11.74 13.33 14.46
CA GLY A 426 11.09 12.13 13.91
C GLY A 426 9.74 12.47 13.28
N GLN A 427 9.03 11.44 12.87
CA GLN A 427 7.73 11.57 12.21
C GLN A 427 6.74 10.56 12.79
N ASP A 428 5.52 11.02 13.06
CA ASP A 428 4.37 10.16 13.34
C ASP A 428 3.38 10.33 12.18
N TRP A 429 3.17 9.27 11.40
CA TRP A 429 2.28 9.33 10.24
C TRP A 429 0.82 9.05 10.61
N GLY A 430 0.53 8.68 11.86
CA GLY A 430 -0.83 8.48 12.36
C GLY A 430 -1.54 7.20 11.86
N LEU A 431 -0.87 6.41 11.02
CA LEU A 431 -1.42 5.20 10.38
C LEU A 431 -1.13 3.95 11.23
N PRO A 432 -2.08 3.06 11.52
CA PRO A 432 -1.79 1.82 12.23
C PRO A 432 -0.89 0.88 11.41
N PRO A 433 0.14 0.27 12.01
CA PRO A 433 0.90 -0.79 11.35
C PRO A 433 0.06 -2.07 11.24
N LEU A 434 0.39 -2.89 10.25
CA LEU A 434 -0.08 -4.28 10.24
C LEU A 434 0.54 -5.06 11.40
N ARG A 435 -0.11 -6.13 11.83
CA ARG A 435 0.35 -7.00 12.91
C ARG A 435 1.07 -8.22 12.32
N PRO A 436 2.39 -8.38 12.51
CA PRO A 436 3.12 -9.52 11.93
C PRO A 436 2.57 -10.89 12.37
N ASP A 437 2.17 -11.02 13.65
CA ASP A 437 1.59 -12.24 14.20
C ASP A 437 0.25 -12.60 13.54
N ARG A 438 -0.59 -11.59 13.32
CA ARG A 438 -1.93 -11.76 12.73
C ARG A 438 -1.90 -11.86 11.21
N LEU A 439 -0.91 -11.30 10.53
CA LEU A 439 -0.72 -11.49 9.09
C LEU A 439 -0.50 -12.96 8.75
N ARG A 440 0.36 -13.67 9.50
CA ARG A 440 0.57 -15.12 9.30
C ARG A 440 -0.72 -15.91 9.54
N ALA A 441 -1.42 -15.63 10.64
CA ALA A 441 -2.68 -16.28 10.98
C ALA A 441 -3.80 -16.00 9.96
N ALA A 442 -3.81 -14.81 9.36
CA ALA A 442 -4.74 -14.40 8.30
C ALA A 442 -4.22 -14.72 6.89
N HIS A 443 -3.20 -15.59 6.76
CA HIS A 443 -2.64 -16.01 5.48
C HIS A 443 -2.22 -14.84 4.57
N TYR A 444 -1.73 -13.76 5.17
CA TYR A 444 -1.30 -12.51 4.53
C TYR A 444 -2.37 -11.80 3.69
N GLN A 445 -3.65 -12.16 3.85
CA GLN A 445 -4.73 -11.70 2.98
C GLN A 445 -4.78 -10.17 2.79
N PRO A 446 -4.67 -9.31 3.83
CA PRO A 446 -4.70 -7.85 3.64
C PRO A 446 -3.57 -7.32 2.75
N PHE A 447 -2.39 -7.94 2.83
CA PHE A 447 -1.22 -7.55 2.03
C PHE A 447 -1.35 -8.03 0.58
N VAL A 448 -1.80 -9.28 0.38
CA VAL A 448 -2.07 -9.86 -0.95
C VAL A 448 -3.17 -9.08 -1.68
N GLU A 449 -4.26 -8.71 -0.98
CA GLU A 449 -5.34 -7.89 -1.56
C GLU A 449 -4.83 -6.53 -2.04
N ALA A 450 -3.99 -5.85 -1.23
CA ALA A 450 -3.43 -4.55 -1.59
C ALA A 450 -2.51 -4.63 -2.82
N LEU A 451 -1.62 -5.63 -2.89
CA LEU A 451 -0.76 -5.84 -4.06
C LEU A 451 -1.59 -6.14 -5.32
N ARG A 452 -2.55 -7.07 -5.24
CA ARG A 452 -3.44 -7.42 -6.36
C ARG A 452 -4.26 -6.23 -6.86
N GLY A 453 -4.74 -5.39 -5.94
CA GLY A 453 -5.49 -4.17 -6.28
C GLY A 453 -4.65 -3.19 -7.10
N ASN A 454 -3.38 -3.01 -6.73
CA ASN A 454 -2.50 -2.03 -7.33
C ASN A 454 -1.73 -2.54 -8.55
N MET A 455 -1.46 -3.84 -8.66
CA MET A 455 -0.70 -4.39 -9.79
C MET A 455 -1.56 -4.66 -11.03
N ARG A 456 -2.88 -4.84 -10.89
CA ARG A 456 -3.79 -5.27 -11.98
C ARG A 456 -3.75 -4.38 -13.23
N SER A 457 -3.60 -3.07 -13.04
CA SER A 457 -3.58 -2.07 -14.12
C SER A 457 -2.22 -1.37 -14.24
N ALA A 458 -1.21 -1.86 -13.54
CA ALA A 458 0.12 -1.28 -13.50
C ALA A 458 1.11 -2.14 -14.27
N GLY A 459 2.08 -1.52 -14.94
CA GLY A 459 3.29 -2.25 -15.36
C GLY A 459 4.48 -1.98 -14.44
N ALA A 460 4.34 -1.06 -13.48
CA ALA A 460 5.23 -0.93 -12.33
C ALA A 460 4.47 -0.51 -11.06
N ILE A 461 4.97 -0.92 -9.90
CA ILE A 461 4.49 -0.49 -8.60
C ILE A 461 5.64 0.04 -7.74
N ARG A 462 5.44 1.20 -7.10
CA ARG A 462 6.26 1.69 -5.99
C ARG A 462 5.71 1.09 -4.72
N ILE A 463 6.55 0.43 -3.93
CA ILE A 463 6.24 0.12 -2.54
C ILE A 463 6.85 1.25 -1.71
N ASP A 464 5.99 2.13 -1.21
CA ASP A 464 6.35 3.22 -0.31
C ASP A 464 6.93 2.65 0.99
N HIS A 465 8.05 3.21 1.45
CA HIS A 465 8.76 2.74 2.63
C HIS A 465 9.01 1.22 2.61
N VAL A 466 9.73 0.72 1.59
CA VAL A 466 9.89 -0.73 1.32
C VAL A 466 10.53 -1.50 2.49
N MET A 467 11.23 -0.80 3.38
CA MET A 467 11.74 -1.34 4.64
C MET A 467 10.63 -2.00 5.48
N GLY A 468 9.36 -1.58 5.31
CA GLY A 468 8.19 -2.17 5.95
C GLY A 468 7.96 -3.65 5.66
N LEU A 469 8.61 -4.22 4.63
CA LEU A 469 8.65 -5.67 4.40
C LEU A 469 9.48 -6.40 5.47
N MET A 470 10.43 -5.71 6.10
CA MET A 470 11.31 -6.24 7.16
C MET A 470 10.99 -5.65 8.53
N ARG A 471 10.78 -4.33 8.62
CA ARG A 471 10.50 -3.64 9.87
C ARG A 471 9.79 -2.31 9.65
N LEU A 472 8.91 -1.94 10.57
CA LEU A 472 8.35 -0.58 10.66
C LEU A 472 8.73 0.03 11.99
N PHE A 473 9.02 1.33 12.00
CA PHE A 473 9.17 2.08 13.24
C PHE A 473 7.77 2.45 13.74
N CYS A 474 7.41 1.91 14.89
CA CYS A 474 6.07 2.00 15.45
C CYS A 474 6.10 2.84 16.73
N ILE A 475 5.20 3.81 16.82
CA ILE A 475 5.07 4.74 17.93
C ILE A 475 3.78 4.37 18.70
N PRO A 476 3.84 4.14 20.02
CA PRO A 476 2.64 3.89 20.80
C PRO A 476 1.77 5.15 20.87
N THR A 477 0.45 4.99 20.90
CA THR A 477 -0.49 6.12 20.98
C THR A 477 -0.17 7.03 22.16
N GLY A 478 -0.02 8.33 21.91
CA GLY A 478 0.25 9.34 22.93
C GLY A 478 1.73 9.59 23.22
N ALA A 479 2.65 8.80 22.64
CA ALA A 479 4.08 9.11 22.65
C ALA A 479 4.45 10.03 21.47
N ASP A 480 5.59 10.71 21.58
CA ASP A 480 6.23 11.37 20.44
C ASP A 480 7.02 10.36 19.59
N ALA A 481 7.50 10.78 18.43
CA ALA A 481 8.24 9.89 17.53
C ALA A 481 9.57 9.37 18.12
N ARG A 482 10.11 9.97 19.19
CA ARG A 482 11.30 9.43 19.87
C ARG A 482 10.96 8.23 20.76
N GLY A 483 9.70 8.09 21.14
CA GLY A 483 9.18 6.97 21.91
C GLY A 483 8.93 5.68 21.11
N GLY A 484 9.16 5.68 19.80
CA GLY A 484 8.91 4.51 18.97
C GLY A 484 10.00 3.42 19.04
N ALA A 485 9.68 2.26 18.48
CA ALA A 485 10.58 1.12 18.32
C ALA A 485 10.34 0.40 16.99
N TYR A 486 11.34 -0.32 16.48
CA TYR A 486 11.15 -1.16 15.31
C TYR A 486 10.35 -2.42 15.65
N VAL A 487 9.37 -2.76 14.82
CA VAL A 487 8.64 -4.04 14.84
C VAL A 487 8.97 -4.81 13.57
N HIS A 488 9.43 -6.04 13.71
CA HIS A 488 9.92 -6.87 12.61
C HIS A 488 8.82 -7.70 11.95
N TYR A 489 8.96 -7.87 10.64
CA TYR A 489 8.11 -8.64 9.75
C TYR A 489 8.91 -9.80 9.14
N ALA A 490 8.21 -10.82 8.65
CA ALA A 490 8.84 -11.95 7.96
C ALA A 490 9.26 -11.55 6.54
N LEU A 491 10.44 -10.94 6.39
CA LEU A 491 10.96 -10.39 5.14
C LEU A 491 10.88 -11.38 3.97
N ASP A 492 11.33 -12.62 4.18
CA ASP A 492 11.33 -13.65 3.13
C ASP A 492 9.90 -14.00 2.67
N GLU A 493 8.93 -14.05 3.58
CA GLU A 493 7.53 -14.36 3.26
C GLU A 493 6.86 -13.18 2.54
N MET A 494 7.12 -11.97 3.02
CA MET A 494 6.62 -10.74 2.39
C MET A 494 7.18 -10.56 0.97
N LEU A 495 8.48 -10.79 0.77
CA LEU A 495 9.11 -10.72 -0.56
C LEU A 495 8.65 -11.84 -1.49
N ALA A 496 8.44 -13.05 -1.00
CA ALA A 496 7.87 -14.14 -1.79
C ALA A 496 6.48 -13.76 -2.33
N ILE A 497 5.65 -13.13 -1.49
CA ILE A 497 4.35 -12.61 -1.90
C ILE A 497 4.49 -11.50 -2.96
N VAL A 498 5.40 -10.55 -2.75
CA VAL A 498 5.68 -9.47 -3.71
C VAL A 498 6.13 -10.02 -5.06
N ALA A 499 7.06 -10.97 -5.08
CA ALA A 499 7.58 -11.59 -6.31
C ALA A 499 6.50 -12.39 -7.04
N LEU A 500 5.69 -13.16 -6.31
CA LEU A 500 4.57 -13.92 -6.87
C LEU A 500 3.54 -13.00 -7.54
N GLU A 501 3.11 -11.95 -6.84
CA GLU A 501 2.11 -11.02 -7.39
C GLU A 501 2.68 -10.13 -8.50
N SER A 502 3.96 -9.77 -8.42
CA SER A 502 4.70 -9.08 -9.48
C SER A 502 4.71 -9.89 -10.78
N GLU A 503 5.09 -11.16 -10.73
CA GLU A 503 5.14 -12.04 -11.90
C GLU A 503 3.74 -12.31 -12.48
N ARG A 504 2.75 -12.54 -11.61
CA ARG A 504 1.35 -12.76 -12.04
C ARG A 504 0.75 -11.59 -12.82
N ASN A 505 1.15 -10.37 -12.46
CA ASN A 505 0.64 -9.16 -13.08
C ASN A 505 1.60 -8.57 -14.12
N GLN A 506 2.76 -9.21 -14.37
CA GLN A 506 3.83 -8.67 -15.21
C GLN A 506 4.21 -7.24 -14.81
N CYS A 507 4.34 -7.01 -13.50
CA CYS A 507 4.46 -5.69 -12.91
C CYS A 507 5.82 -5.52 -12.23
N LEU A 508 6.63 -4.61 -12.74
CA LEU A 508 7.92 -4.23 -12.17
C LEU A 508 7.76 -3.70 -10.73
N VAL A 509 8.67 -4.05 -9.82
CA VAL A 509 8.62 -3.55 -8.44
C VAL A 509 9.76 -2.58 -8.19
N ILE A 510 9.42 -1.39 -7.71
CA ILE A 510 10.36 -0.39 -7.21
C ILE A 510 10.13 -0.24 -5.71
N GLY A 511 11.16 -0.51 -4.92
CA GLY A 511 11.16 -0.28 -3.49
C GLY A 511 11.68 1.11 -3.19
N GLU A 512 10.89 1.95 -2.54
CA GLU A 512 11.43 3.19 -2.01
C GLU A 512 12.29 2.90 -0.78
N ASP A 513 13.61 2.89 -1.00
CA ASP A 513 14.64 2.57 -0.02
C ASP A 513 15.44 3.83 0.43
N LEU A 514 14.74 4.88 0.86
CA LEU A 514 15.35 6.09 1.43
C LEU A 514 15.41 6.03 2.97
N GLY A 515 16.33 6.81 3.56
CA GLY A 515 16.54 6.86 5.00
C GLY A 515 17.41 5.71 5.54
N THR A 516 17.09 5.22 6.74
CA THR A 516 17.92 4.23 7.46
C THR A 516 17.67 2.79 6.97
N VAL A 517 18.27 2.45 5.83
CA VAL A 517 18.16 1.13 5.20
C VAL A 517 19.32 0.22 5.60
N THR A 518 19.01 -0.96 6.15
CA THR A 518 20.01 -1.96 6.52
C THR A 518 20.55 -2.69 5.29
N ASP A 519 21.78 -3.23 5.40
CA ASP A 519 22.37 -4.04 4.34
C ASP A 519 21.53 -5.28 4.00
N GLU A 520 20.86 -5.85 5.00
CA GLU A 520 19.94 -6.98 4.84
C GLU A 520 18.80 -6.66 3.86
N VAL A 521 18.11 -5.52 4.04
CA VAL A 521 17.08 -5.08 3.09
C VAL A 521 17.69 -4.87 1.71
N ARG A 522 18.84 -4.19 1.61
CA ARG A 522 19.48 -3.93 0.32
C ARG A 522 19.84 -5.22 -0.42
N VAL A 523 20.32 -6.25 0.28
CA VAL A 523 20.62 -7.56 -0.30
C VAL A 523 19.34 -8.26 -0.73
N ALA A 524 18.31 -8.27 0.12
CA ALA A 524 17.06 -8.95 -0.15
C ALA A 524 16.33 -8.36 -1.38
N LEU A 525 16.24 -7.03 -1.48
CA LEU A 525 15.64 -6.34 -2.63
C LEU A 525 16.37 -6.67 -3.94
N ARG A 526 17.71 -6.62 -3.94
CA ARG A 526 18.51 -6.98 -5.13
C ARG A 526 18.31 -8.43 -5.55
N ASN A 527 18.29 -9.36 -4.59
CA ASN A 527 18.09 -10.78 -4.90
C ASN A 527 16.70 -11.06 -5.49
N ALA A 528 15.72 -10.23 -5.12
CA ALA A 528 14.34 -10.30 -5.59
C ALA A 528 14.06 -9.47 -6.85
N ASP A 529 15.07 -8.89 -7.50
CA ASP A 529 14.90 -7.97 -8.64
C ASP A 529 13.92 -6.80 -8.34
N VAL A 530 13.89 -6.33 -7.09
CA VAL A 530 13.22 -5.09 -6.70
C VAL A 530 14.16 -3.92 -6.94
N LEU A 531 13.76 -2.98 -7.79
CA LEU A 531 14.55 -1.80 -8.12
C LEU A 531 14.63 -0.88 -6.91
N SER A 532 15.82 -0.35 -6.68
CA SER A 532 16.04 0.69 -5.69
C SER A 532 15.51 2.05 -6.16
N TYR A 533 15.29 2.99 -5.23
CA TYR A 533 14.91 4.36 -5.52
C TYR A 533 16.04 5.32 -5.13
N ARG A 534 16.55 6.08 -6.09
CA ARG A 534 17.72 6.96 -5.91
C ARG A 534 17.37 8.39 -6.30
N LEU A 535 17.61 9.32 -5.39
CA LEU A 535 17.26 10.73 -5.56
C LEU A 535 18.50 11.58 -5.70
N LEU A 536 18.61 12.35 -6.78
CA LEU A 536 19.77 13.20 -7.06
C LEU A 536 20.23 13.98 -5.83
N TYR A 537 19.30 14.59 -5.09
CA TYR A 537 19.63 15.39 -3.90
C TYR A 537 20.38 14.61 -2.81
N PHE A 538 20.23 13.29 -2.74
CA PHE A 538 20.81 12.44 -1.70
C PHE A 538 22.04 11.66 -2.16
N GLU A 539 22.34 11.66 -3.47
CA GLU A 539 23.45 10.90 -4.05
C GLU A 539 24.76 11.69 -3.98
N GLN A 540 25.26 11.88 -2.77
CA GLN A 540 26.50 12.60 -2.46
C GLN A 540 27.44 11.73 -1.62
N ASP A 541 28.75 11.89 -1.81
CA ASP A 541 29.75 11.29 -0.93
C ASP A 541 29.90 12.06 0.40
N ALA A 542 30.73 11.53 1.31
CA ALA A 542 31.00 12.16 2.61
C ALA A 542 31.68 13.55 2.52
N GLN A 543 32.11 13.99 1.33
CA GLN A 543 32.63 15.33 1.07
C GLN A 543 31.60 16.24 0.38
N GLY A 544 30.36 15.79 0.22
CA GLY A 544 29.27 16.53 -0.44
C GLY A 544 29.39 16.56 -1.97
N ARG A 545 30.23 15.71 -2.58
CA ARG A 545 30.35 15.63 -4.04
C ARG A 545 29.28 14.70 -4.58
N PHE A 546 28.53 15.15 -5.58
CA PHE A 546 27.52 14.32 -6.23
C PHE A 546 28.15 13.14 -6.95
N HIS A 547 27.52 11.98 -6.84
CA HIS A 547 27.95 10.78 -7.53
C HIS A 547 27.84 10.95 -9.06
N PRO A 548 28.84 10.50 -9.84
CA PRO A 548 28.75 10.54 -11.29
C PRO A 548 27.70 9.52 -11.80
N PRO A 549 27.11 9.70 -12.99
CA PRO A 549 26.08 8.81 -13.51
C PRO A 549 26.44 7.32 -13.52
N GLN A 550 27.72 6.98 -13.70
CA GLN A 550 28.22 5.61 -13.72
C GLN A 550 28.26 4.94 -12.33
N ALA A 551 28.17 5.71 -11.25
CA ALA A 551 28.14 5.20 -9.88
C ALA A 551 26.73 4.79 -9.42
N TYR A 552 25.68 5.20 -10.15
CA TYR A 552 24.32 4.80 -9.83
C TYR A 552 24.13 3.30 -10.04
N PRO A 553 23.41 2.60 -9.15
CA PRO A 553 23.10 1.18 -9.33
C PRO A 553 22.35 0.96 -10.65
N ARG A 554 22.64 -0.16 -11.33
CA ARG A 554 21.92 -0.57 -12.54
C ARG A 554 20.43 -0.74 -12.26
N ASP A 555 20.10 -1.46 -11.20
CA ASP A 555 18.74 -1.85 -10.85
C ASP A 555 18.11 -0.80 -9.92
N ALA A 556 17.94 0.42 -10.46
CA ALA A 556 17.35 1.54 -9.73
C ALA A 556 16.50 2.45 -10.62
N LEU A 557 15.42 2.96 -10.05
CA LEU A 557 14.73 4.15 -10.54
C LEU A 557 15.45 5.39 -9.98
N VAL A 558 15.97 6.21 -10.87
CA VAL A 558 16.66 7.46 -10.51
C VAL A 558 15.74 8.64 -10.81
N ALA A 559 15.54 9.52 -9.83
CA ALA A 559 14.78 10.75 -9.98
C ALA A 559 15.55 11.96 -9.43
N VAL A 560 15.19 13.15 -9.89
CA VAL A 560 15.77 14.40 -9.34
C VAL A 560 15.20 14.69 -7.95
N SER A 561 13.89 14.56 -7.79
CA SER A 561 13.11 14.87 -6.59
C SER A 561 11.90 13.93 -6.47
N THR A 562 11.12 14.10 -5.41
CA THR A 562 9.81 13.44 -5.17
C THR A 562 8.73 14.47 -4.91
N HIS A 563 7.53 14.00 -4.54
CA HIS A 563 6.44 14.85 -4.09
C HIS A 563 6.63 15.39 -2.66
N ASP A 564 7.50 14.76 -1.86
CA ASP A 564 7.86 15.23 -0.50
C ASP A 564 8.92 16.32 -0.51
N LEU A 565 9.61 16.49 -1.64
CA LEU A 565 10.79 17.33 -1.77
C LEU A 565 10.53 18.49 -2.73
N ALA A 566 11.31 19.55 -2.54
CA ALA A 566 11.26 20.72 -3.40
C ALA A 566 11.48 20.35 -4.88
N THR A 567 10.75 20.99 -5.78
CA THR A 567 11.08 20.95 -7.21
C THR A 567 12.53 21.42 -7.43
N LEU A 568 13.19 21.03 -8.53
CA LEU A 568 14.57 21.46 -8.80
C LEU A 568 14.71 22.99 -8.77
N ALA A 569 13.76 23.71 -9.37
CA ALA A 569 13.71 25.16 -9.33
C ALA A 569 13.53 25.69 -7.90
N GLY A 570 12.63 25.08 -7.11
CA GLY A 570 12.40 25.46 -5.72
C GLY A 570 13.63 25.20 -4.83
N TRP A 571 14.26 24.04 -4.96
CA TRP A 571 15.49 23.67 -4.28
C TRP A 571 16.63 24.64 -4.62
N TRP A 572 16.79 24.96 -5.91
CA TRP A 572 17.84 25.87 -6.38
C TRP A 572 17.65 27.30 -5.85
N ALA A 573 16.40 27.76 -5.78
CA ALA A 573 16.01 29.09 -5.32
C ALA A 573 15.73 29.18 -3.81
N LEU A 574 15.98 28.12 -3.03
CA LEU A 574 15.76 28.06 -1.58
C LEU A 574 14.29 28.22 -1.16
N LEU A 575 13.32 28.00 -2.06
CA LEU A 575 11.91 28.23 -1.78
C LEU A 575 11.38 27.30 -0.68
N ASP A 576 11.91 26.08 -0.61
CA ASP A 576 11.57 25.11 0.43
C ASP A 576 12.05 25.54 1.82
N LEU A 577 13.25 26.13 1.92
CA LEU A 577 13.76 26.65 3.19
C LEU A 577 12.97 27.89 3.63
N HIS A 578 12.61 28.78 2.70
CA HIS A 578 11.75 29.92 2.99
C HIS A 578 10.35 29.49 3.46
N GLU A 579 9.76 28.49 2.81
CA GLU A 579 8.44 27.98 3.19
C GLU A 579 8.49 27.32 4.58
N ARG A 580 9.49 26.47 4.84
CA ARG A 580 9.70 25.85 6.17
C ARG A 580 9.90 26.90 7.26
N MET A 581 10.59 28.00 6.95
CA MET A 581 10.75 29.12 7.88
C MET A 581 9.42 29.82 8.13
N ALA A 582 8.63 30.11 7.09
CA ALA A 582 7.32 30.73 7.21
C ALA A 582 6.34 29.87 8.03
N LEU A 583 6.46 28.54 7.93
CA LEU A 583 5.68 27.56 8.68
C LEU A 583 6.23 27.26 10.09
N GLY A 584 7.38 27.84 10.48
CA GLY A 584 7.98 27.61 11.81
C GLY A 584 8.52 26.20 12.02
N LEU A 585 8.98 25.52 10.96
CA LEU A 585 9.43 24.11 11.00
C LEU A 585 10.91 23.94 11.39
N PHE A 586 11.63 25.04 11.67
CA PHE A 586 13.00 24.98 12.18
C PHE A 586 13.00 25.01 13.72
N PRO A 587 13.66 24.06 14.38
CA PRO A 587 13.70 24.03 15.85
C PRO A 587 14.56 25.13 16.45
N ASP A 588 15.56 25.64 15.71
CA ASP A 588 16.47 26.72 16.11
C ASP A 588 16.96 27.46 14.85
N PRO A 589 17.06 28.82 14.87
CA PRO A 589 17.76 29.61 13.85
C PRO A 589 19.11 29.06 13.37
N GLN A 590 19.91 28.43 14.23
CA GLN A 590 21.21 27.86 13.83
C GLN A 590 21.06 26.73 12.80
N VAL A 591 19.98 25.95 12.88
CA VAL A 591 19.69 24.87 11.92
C VAL A 591 19.39 25.44 10.54
N LEU A 592 18.65 26.55 10.47
CA LEU A 592 18.38 27.25 9.22
C LEU A 592 19.66 27.80 8.61
N GLU A 593 20.51 28.46 9.41
CA GLU A 593 21.80 28.98 8.95
C GLU A 593 22.68 27.87 8.36
N GLN A 594 22.77 26.73 9.04
CA GLN A 594 23.51 25.57 8.55
C GLN A 594 22.92 25.04 7.22
N GLN A 595 21.61 24.85 7.12
CA GLN A 595 20.98 24.36 5.88
C GLN A 595 21.14 25.32 4.70
N LEU A 596 21.20 26.64 4.94
CA LEU A 596 21.50 27.62 3.90
C LEU A 596 22.94 27.50 3.39
N ILE A 597 23.90 27.29 4.30
CA ILE A 597 25.31 27.05 3.94
C ILE A 597 25.44 25.74 3.16
N ASP A 598 24.85 24.66 3.67
CA ASP A 598 24.88 23.34 3.03
C ASP A 598 24.29 23.41 1.63
N ARG A 599 23.14 24.08 1.46
CA ARG A 599 22.50 24.26 0.15
C ARG A 599 23.36 25.07 -0.81
N ALA A 600 24.09 26.08 -0.35
CA ALA A 600 25.02 26.82 -1.19
C ALA A 600 26.17 25.94 -1.68
N GLN A 601 26.73 25.10 -0.81
CA GLN A 601 27.78 24.13 -1.17
C GLN A 601 27.25 23.07 -2.13
N GLN A 602 26.08 22.49 -1.86
CA GLN A 602 25.43 21.49 -2.70
C GLN A 602 25.17 22.03 -4.11
N ARG A 603 24.69 23.27 -4.27
CA ARG A 603 24.49 23.88 -5.59
C ARG A 603 25.80 24.00 -6.38
N ALA A 604 26.89 24.40 -5.73
CA ALA A 604 28.20 24.50 -6.37
C ALA A 604 28.73 23.11 -6.77
N GLN A 605 28.61 22.11 -5.90
CA GLN A 605 29.04 20.74 -6.19
C GLN A 605 28.20 20.10 -7.31
N LEU A 606 26.89 20.35 -7.34
CA LEU A 606 26.01 19.86 -8.40
C LEU A 606 26.40 20.47 -9.75
N LEU A 607 26.70 21.78 -9.79
CA LEU A 607 27.15 22.44 -11.02
C LEU A 607 28.46 21.81 -11.54
N LEU A 608 29.44 21.59 -10.67
CA LEU A 608 30.69 20.92 -11.02
C LEU A 608 30.45 19.49 -11.52
N ALA A 609 29.57 18.73 -10.85
CA ALA A 609 29.24 17.37 -11.28
C ALA A 609 28.58 17.35 -12.66
N VAL A 610 27.68 18.29 -12.94
CA VAL A 610 27.05 18.45 -14.26
C VAL A 610 28.11 18.85 -15.31
N GLN A 611 28.99 19.81 -15.03
CA GLN A 611 30.08 20.20 -15.94
C GLN A 611 31.09 19.08 -16.21
N HIS A 612 31.30 18.16 -15.26
CA HIS A 612 32.15 16.99 -15.50
C HIS A 612 31.42 15.88 -16.27
N ALA A 613 30.13 15.70 -16.04
CA ALA A 613 29.32 14.66 -16.67
C ALA A 613 28.82 15.05 -18.07
N THR A 614 28.79 16.35 -18.36
CA THR A 614 28.27 16.93 -19.60
C THR A 614 29.26 17.96 -20.12
N ASP A 615 29.40 18.12 -21.44
CA ASP A 615 30.18 19.22 -22.03
C ASP A 615 29.47 20.60 -21.89
N LEU A 616 28.64 20.78 -20.86
CA LEU A 616 27.98 22.05 -20.57
C LEU A 616 29.00 23.06 -20.01
N PRO A 617 28.98 24.31 -20.50
CA PRO A 617 29.94 25.34 -20.09
C PRO A 617 29.82 25.78 -18.62
#